data_AF-A0A6P5JRW9-F1
#
_entry.id   AF-A0A6P5JRW9-F1
#
_cell.length_a   1.000
_cell.length_b   1.000
_cell.length_c   1.000
_cell.angle_alpha   90.00
_cell.angle_beta   90.00
_cell.angle_gamma   90.00
#
_symmetry.space_group_name_H-M   'P 1'
#
loop_
_entity.id
_entity.type
_entity.pdbx_description
1 polymer ?
#
loop_
_entity_poly.entity_id
_entity_poly.type
_entity_poly.pdbx_seq_one_letter_code
_entity_poly.pdbx_strand_id
1 'polypeptide(L)'
;MPPLQIRDYNWQQTESVVYLSLPLRGVRPGNADIFCTENYLKVNYPPFLFEAFLCAPIDDINSKAKIGNDTIVFTLFKKEIGMWEALSLANVDKEMMQRIREKSVLQAQTKAKELTEAKAVAKREDERYALKIMMEIEENERKKIEDLKENERGKATRELEAWKEQQKNSAADEEKIQREVKMCQQKKQIEKERKKSKDKKAICHIKSMKSKNTTKGNSARTIFSETLKDDCVPAPRSIGNIKIQFTPRVFPTALRESQVAEEEEWLQKQAEARRIMNEDIPELHDLKEEEKNPEWLKDKGNKLFGRENYLAAINAYNLAIRLNNKIPSLYLNRAACHLKLKNLHKTIEDSSKVYRIMKRHLRSTHPTKLYEKMLRRFGI
;
A
#
# COMPACT_ATOMS: atom_id res chain seq x y z
N MET A 1 -0.73 37.33 38.54
CA MET A 1 -1.41 38.63 38.63
C MET A 1 -2.83 38.46 38.11
N PRO A 2 -3.85 39.11 38.72
CA PRO A 2 -5.20 39.09 38.18
C PRO A 2 -5.22 39.76 36.80
N PRO A 3 -6.05 39.26 35.86
CA PRO A 3 -6.14 39.84 34.53
C PRO A 3 -6.77 41.24 34.58
N LEU A 4 -6.30 42.13 33.72
CA LEU A 4 -6.79 43.50 33.60
C LEU A 4 -8.05 43.54 32.74
N GLN A 5 -9.16 43.99 33.32
CA GLN A 5 -10.43 44.07 32.60
C GLN A 5 -10.44 45.26 31.64
N ILE A 6 -10.70 45.01 30.36
CA ILE A 6 -10.80 46.06 29.34
C ILE A 6 -12.19 46.68 29.40
N ARG A 7 -12.24 48.02 29.46
CA ARG A 7 -13.47 48.81 29.33
C ARG A 7 -13.56 49.59 28.03
N ASP A 8 -12.42 49.77 27.36
CA ASP A 8 -12.33 50.51 26.11
C ASP A 8 -12.66 49.58 24.95
N TYR A 9 -13.96 49.46 24.65
CA TYR A 9 -14.45 48.74 23.48
C TYR A 9 -15.46 49.62 22.74
N ASN A 10 -15.53 49.46 21.43
CA ASN A 10 -16.54 50.11 20.60
C ASN A 10 -17.44 49.05 20.01
N TRP A 11 -18.75 49.27 20.05
CA TRP A 11 -19.70 48.36 19.43
C TRP A 11 -20.74 49.13 18.65
N GLN A 12 -21.17 48.53 17.55
CA GLN A 12 -22.21 49.02 16.66
C GLN A 12 -23.15 47.86 16.36
N GLN A 13 -24.38 48.17 15.96
CA GLN A 13 -25.34 47.13 15.63
C GLN A 13 -26.22 47.53 14.46
N THR A 14 -26.70 46.50 13.79
CA THR A 14 -27.85 46.53 12.91
C THR A 14 -28.96 45.69 13.53
N GLU A 15 -30.11 45.58 12.87
CA GLU A 15 -31.21 44.74 13.34
C GLU A 15 -30.83 43.26 13.43
N SER A 16 -29.86 42.81 12.63
CA SER A 16 -29.45 41.39 12.51
C SER A 16 -28.03 41.10 12.98
N VAL A 17 -27.15 42.09 13.07
CA VAL A 17 -25.71 41.89 13.34
C VAL A 17 -25.21 42.86 14.40
N VAL A 18 -24.28 42.40 15.24
CA VAL A 18 -23.51 43.22 16.17
C VAL A 18 -22.04 43.22 15.76
N TYR A 19 -21.48 44.41 15.60
CA TYR A 19 -20.06 44.62 15.37
C TYR A 19 -19.41 45.07 16.66
N LEU A 20 -18.40 44.34 17.14
CA LEU A 20 -17.65 44.69 18.36
C LEU A 20 -16.17 44.79 18.03
N SER A 21 -15.55 45.90 18.42
CA SER A 21 -14.13 46.18 18.20
C SER A 21 -13.40 46.31 19.53
N LEU A 22 -12.40 45.44 19.74
CA LEU A 22 -11.55 45.40 20.94
C LEU A 22 -10.09 45.73 20.59
N PRO A 23 -9.45 46.73 21.23
CA PRO A 23 -8.05 47.04 20.98
C PRO A 23 -7.10 46.04 21.67
N LEU A 24 -6.13 45.50 20.92
CA LEU A 24 -5.14 44.52 21.40
C LEU A 24 -3.97 45.12 22.18
N ARG A 25 -3.80 46.46 22.16
CA ARG A 25 -2.76 47.20 22.91
C ARG A 25 -1.35 46.58 22.76
N GLY A 26 -0.99 46.16 21.55
CA GLY A 26 0.33 45.58 21.23
C GLY A 26 0.50 44.09 21.54
N VAL A 27 -0.55 43.37 21.94
CA VAL A 27 -0.50 41.90 22.11
C VAL A 27 -0.51 41.22 20.74
N ARG A 28 0.41 40.25 20.56
CA ARG A 28 0.50 39.46 19.33
C ARG A 28 -0.81 38.66 19.10
N PRO A 29 -1.33 38.60 17.85
CA PRO A 29 -2.56 37.88 17.53
C PRO A 29 -2.60 36.42 18.00
N GLY A 30 -1.46 35.72 17.97
CA GLY A 30 -1.37 34.31 18.39
C GLY A 30 -1.50 34.07 19.90
N ASN A 31 -1.46 35.12 20.71
CA ASN A 31 -1.62 35.05 22.17
C ASN A 31 -3.04 35.41 22.63
N ALA A 32 -3.94 35.76 21.69
CA ALA A 32 -5.33 36.04 21.97
C ALA A 32 -6.16 34.76 21.86
N ASP A 33 -6.83 34.41 22.95
CA ASP A 33 -7.78 33.31 23.04
C ASP A 33 -9.21 33.86 23.05
N ILE A 34 -10.07 33.34 22.20
CA ILE A 34 -11.43 33.81 21.99
C ILE A 34 -12.37 32.64 22.27
N PHE A 35 -13.24 32.82 23.26
CA PHE A 35 -14.30 31.89 23.60
C PHE A 35 -15.65 32.59 23.39
N CYS A 36 -16.41 32.08 22.43
CA CYS A 36 -17.72 32.62 22.05
C CYS A 36 -18.77 31.52 22.19
N THR A 37 -19.92 31.86 22.76
CA THR A 37 -21.12 31.03 22.81
C THR A 37 -22.35 31.91 22.57
N GLU A 38 -23.55 31.31 22.60
CA GLU A 38 -24.80 32.01 22.32
C GLU A 38 -25.03 33.24 23.21
N ASN A 39 -24.68 33.17 24.51
CA ASN A 39 -24.97 34.27 25.45
C ASN A 39 -23.71 34.84 26.14
N TYR A 40 -22.52 34.38 25.75
CA TYR A 40 -21.29 34.70 26.46
C TYR A 40 -20.11 34.84 25.51
N LEU A 41 -19.40 35.96 25.63
CA LEU A 41 -18.18 36.24 24.88
C LEU A 41 -17.05 36.53 25.87
N LYS A 42 -15.96 35.81 25.73
CA LYS A 42 -14.75 35.98 26.51
C LYS A 42 -13.55 36.06 25.58
N VAL A 43 -12.71 37.06 25.78
CA VAL A 43 -11.49 37.26 25.02
C VAL A 43 -10.35 37.45 26.01
N ASN A 44 -9.37 36.56 25.96
CA ASN A 44 -8.22 36.57 26.85
C ASN A 44 -6.94 36.82 26.04
N TYR A 45 -6.29 37.94 26.29
CA TYR A 45 -5.01 38.27 25.66
C TYR A 45 -4.09 38.87 26.74
N PRO A 46 -3.32 38.01 27.44
CA PRO A 46 -2.60 38.39 28.65
C PRO A 46 -1.74 39.65 28.48
N PRO A 47 -1.78 40.60 29.44
CA PRO A 47 -2.44 40.53 30.75
C PRO A 47 -3.94 40.89 30.76
N PHE A 48 -4.57 41.11 29.60
CA PHE A 48 -5.94 41.63 29.52
C PHE A 48 -7.01 40.54 29.35
N LEU A 49 -8.19 40.80 29.91
CA LEU A 49 -9.39 39.97 29.78
C LEU A 49 -10.60 40.84 29.47
N PHE A 50 -11.33 40.47 28.44
CA PHE A 50 -12.63 41.02 28.13
C PHE A 50 -13.69 39.94 28.32
N GLU A 51 -14.79 40.30 28.97
CA GLU A 51 -15.92 39.43 29.24
C GLU A 51 -17.21 40.20 29.01
N ALA A 52 -18.10 39.65 28.19
CA ALA A 52 -19.41 40.21 27.89
C ALA A 52 -20.50 39.13 27.97
N PHE A 53 -21.52 39.41 28.78
CA PHE A 53 -22.74 38.61 28.89
C PHE A 53 -23.78 39.19 27.95
N LEU A 54 -23.93 38.60 26.77
CA LEU A 54 -24.74 39.17 25.68
C LEU A 54 -26.21 39.29 26.08
N CYS A 55 -26.85 40.39 25.65
CA CYS A 55 -28.25 40.66 25.99
C CYS A 55 -29.23 39.63 25.41
N ALA A 56 -28.93 39.10 24.22
CA ALA A 56 -29.75 38.13 23.51
C ALA A 56 -28.86 37.07 22.86
N PRO A 57 -29.40 35.87 22.55
CA PRO A 57 -28.63 34.80 21.95
C PRO A 57 -28.11 35.16 20.56
N ILE A 58 -26.85 34.83 20.31
CA ILE A 58 -26.21 34.92 18.99
C ILE A 58 -26.06 33.56 18.34
N ASP A 59 -25.93 33.57 17.02
CA ASP A 59 -25.58 32.39 16.25
C ASP A 59 -24.05 32.19 16.22
N ASP A 60 -23.58 31.27 17.05
CA ASP A 60 -22.16 30.91 17.19
C ASP A 60 -21.54 30.38 15.88
N ILE A 61 -22.33 29.75 15.01
CA ILE A 61 -21.81 29.10 13.79
C ILE A 61 -21.51 30.13 12.69
N ASN A 62 -22.39 31.11 12.54
CA ASN A 62 -22.27 32.13 11.51
C ASN A 62 -21.46 33.36 11.97
N SER A 63 -21.32 33.55 13.28
CA SER A 63 -20.52 34.63 13.86
C SER A 63 -19.02 34.46 13.54
N LYS A 64 -18.34 35.57 13.29
CA LYS A 64 -16.93 35.59 12.88
C LYS A 64 -16.13 36.54 13.75
N ALA A 65 -14.90 36.16 14.06
CA ALA A 65 -13.92 37.02 14.70
C ALA A 65 -12.71 37.19 13.77
N LYS A 66 -12.30 38.45 13.56
CA LYS A 66 -11.12 38.80 12.77
C LYS A 66 -10.13 39.53 13.67
N ILE A 67 -8.90 39.06 13.72
CA ILE A 67 -7.82 39.67 14.50
C ILE A 67 -6.86 40.33 13.51
N GLY A 68 -6.70 41.65 13.58
CA GLY A 68 -5.80 42.39 12.68
C GLY A 68 -5.71 43.89 13.01
N ASN A 69 -4.63 44.54 12.57
CA ASN A 69 -4.42 45.98 12.77
C ASN A 69 -4.58 46.41 14.25
N ASP A 70 -3.93 45.68 15.16
CA ASP A 70 -4.01 45.88 16.62
C ASP A 70 -5.43 45.89 17.20
N THR A 71 -6.41 45.32 16.49
CA THR A 71 -7.81 45.29 16.89
C THR A 71 -8.42 43.90 16.63
N ILE A 72 -9.28 43.44 17.53
CA ILE A 72 -10.15 42.29 17.31
C ILE A 72 -11.52 42.81 16.90
N VAL A 73 -11.97 42.45 15.70
CA VAL A 73 -13.27 42.82 15.16
C VAL A 73 -14.15 41.58 15.13
N PHE A 74 -15.23 41.60 15.90
CA PHE A 74 -16.28 40.60 15.91
C PHE A 74 -17.43 41.02 15.02
N THR A 75 -17.96 40.05 14.30
CA THR A 75 -19.21 40.14 13.53
C THR A 75 -20.13 39.06 14.06
N LEU A 76 -20.98 39.42 15.03
CA LEU A 76 -21.87 38.51 15.72
C LEU A 76 -23.27 38.57 15.11
N PHE A 77 -23.82 37.45 14.67
CA PHE A 77 -25.17 37.40 14.10
C PHE A 77 -26.18 37.16 15.22
N LYS A 78 -27.20 38.00 15.30
CA LYS A 78 -28.29 37.85 16.27
C LYS A 78 -29.19 36.69 15.85
N LYS A 79 -29.61 35.86 16.81
CA LYS A 79 -30.58 34.78 16.56
C LYS A 79 -32.00 35.33 16.40
N GLU A 80 -32.29 36.41 17.14
CA GLU A 80 -33.54 37.16 17.07
C GLU A 80 -33.26 38.55 16.48
N ILE A 81 -34.05 38.93 15.48
CA ILE A 81 -33.93 40.25 14.84
C ILE A 81 -34.45 41.30 15.81
N GLY A 82 -33.64 42.30 16.14
CA GLY A 82 -34.03 43.35 17.08
C GLY A 82 -32.86 44.22 17.53
N MET A 83 -33.12 45.47 17.89
CA MET A 83 -32.11 46.38 18.43
C MET A 83 -31.84 46.09 19.91
N TRP A 84 -30.57 46.08 20.31
CA TRP A 84 -30.15 45.86 21.69
C TRP A 84 -29.95 47.21 22.38
N GLU A 85 -30.52 47.40 23.56
CA GLU A 85 -30.31 48.63 24.34
C GLU A 85 -28.89 48.70 24.92
N ALA A 86 -28.30 47.53 25.21
CA ALA A 86 -26.92 47.38 25.65
C ALA A 86 -26.30 46.10 25.08
N LEU A 87 -24.98 46.10 24.88
CA LEU A 87 -24.24 44.89 24.46
C LEU A 87 -24.32 43.78 25.51
N SER A 88 -24.22 44.17 26.78
CA SER A 88 -24.27 43.26 27.92
C SER A 88 -25.51 43.50 28.78
N LEU A 89 -26.03 42.44 29.41
CA LEU A 89 -27.07 42.56 30.43
C LEU A 89 -26.62 43.54 31.53
N ALA A 90 -27.43 44.57 31.78
CA ALA A 90 -27.20 45.52 32.87
C ALA A 90 -27.64 44.91 34.21
N ASN A 91 -26.88 45.17 35.29
CA ASN A 91 -27.20 44.75 36.68
C ASN A 91 -27.33 43.24 36.91
N VAL A 92 -26.39 42.44 36.38
CA VAL A 92 -26.39 40.99 36.62
C VAL A 92 -25.78 40.67 37.99
N ASP A 93 -26.49 39.89 38.81
CA ASP A 93 -25.96 39.37 40.07
C ASP A 93 -24.77 38.43 39.83
N LYS A 94 -23.83 38.40 40.77
CA LYS A 94 -22.62 37.54 40.70
C LYS A 94 -22.96 36.07 40.46
N GLU A 95 -24.05 35.58 41.07
CA GLU A 95 -24.53 34.21 40.89
C GLU A 95 -25.04 33.95 39.47
N MET A 96 -25.76 34.91 38.89
CA MET A 96 -26.29 34.79 37.55
C MET A 96 -25.15 34.79 36.51
N MET A 97 -24.13 35.64 36.69
CA MET A 97 -22.91 35.60 35.88
C MET A 97 -22.24 34.23 35.95
N GLN A 98 -22.15 33.63 37.14
CA GLN A 98 -21.56 32.31 37.31
C GLN A 98 -22.37 31.23 36.60
N ARG A 99 -23.71 31.24 36.73
CA ARG A 99 -24.60 30.31 36.00
C ARG A 99 -24.45 30.43 34.49
N ILE A 100 -24.33 31.65 33.96
CA ILE A 100 -24.13 31.85 32.51
C ILE A 100 -22.78 31.31 32.06
N ARG A 101 -21.70 31.52 32.85
CA ARG A 101 -20.37 30.94 32.56
C ARG A 101 -20.42 29.42 32.53
N GLU A 102 -20.94 28.81 33.57
CA GLU A 102 -21.03 27.35 33.70
C GLU A 102 -21.89 26.73 32.59
N LYS A 103 -23.04 27.33 32.30
CA LYS A 103 -23.92 26.91 31.19
C LYS A 103 -23.21 27.02 29.84
N SER A 104 -22.49 28.11 29.60
CA SER A 104 -21.77 28.33 28.34
C SER A 104 -20.64 27.32 28.15
N VAL A 105 -19.87 27.04 29.21
CA VAL A 105 -18.81 26.03 29.18
C VAL A 105 -19.39 24.63 28.94
N LEU A 106 -20.49 24.29 29.62
CA LEU A 106 -21.15 23.00 29.44
C LEU A 106 -21.68 22.83 28.00
N GLN A 107 -22.34 23.85 27.46
CA GLN A 107 -22.83 23.84 26.08
C GLN A 107 -21.70 23.69 25.06
N ALA A 108 -20.56 24.36 25.26
CA ALA A 108 -19.41 24.22 24.38
C ALA A 108 -18.81 22.80 24.46
N GLN A 109 -18.75 22.22 25.67
CA GLN A 109 -18.27 20.84 25.86
C GLN A 109 -19.20 19.81 25.23
N THR A 110 -20.52 19.94 25.37
CA THR A 110 -21.48 19.02 24.75
C THR A 110 -21.42 19.09 23.24
N LYS A 111 -21.43 20.30 22.65
CA LYS A 111 -21.28 20.49 21.19
C LYS A 111 -19.96 19.92 20.67
N ALA A 112 -18.86 20.13 21.39
CA ALA A 112 -17.56 19.56 21.02
C ALA A 112 -17.58 18.02 21.05
N LYS A 113 -18.19 17.43 22.08
CA LYS A 113 -18.34 15.97 22.21
C LYS A 113 -19.19 15.39 21.08
N GLU A 114 -20.37 15.96 20.84
CA GLU A 114 -21.27 15.55 19.75
C GLU A 114 -20.57 15.62 18.39
N LEU A 115 -19.80 16.67 18.14
CA LEU A 115 -19.03 16.81 16.90
C LEU A 115 -17.93 15.74 16.76
N THR A 116 -17.24 15.40 17.84
CA THR A 116 -16.25 14.31 17.81
C THR A 116 -16.90 12.94 17.60
N GLU A 117 -18.06 12.70 18.20
CA GLU A 117 -18.83 11.47 18.04
C GLU A 117 -19.38 11.36 16.61
N ALA A 118 -19.94 12.43 16.05
CA ALA A 118 -20.43 12.48 14.68
C ALA A 118 -19.30 12.22 13.66
N LYS A 119 -18.11 12.82 13.85
CA LYS A 119 -16.94 12.53 13.01
C LYS A 119 -16.50 11.07 13.11
N ALA A 120 -16.55 10.48 14.31
CA ALA A 120 -16.22 9.08 14.49
C ALA A 120 -17.26 8.16 13.83
N VAL A 121 -18.55 8.51 13.86
CA VAL A 121 -19.62 7.78 13.17
C VAL A 121 -19.42 7.85 11.65
N ALA A 122 -19.24 9.05 11.08
CA ALA A 122 -19.00 9.23 9.65
C ALA A 122 -17.80 8.41 9.16
N LYS A 123 -16.68 8.43 9.91
CA LYS A 123 -15.50 7.61 9.59
C LYS A 123 -15.82 6.11 9.58
N ARG A 124 -16.59 5.61 10.55
CA ARG A 124 -17.00 4.19 10.59
C ARG A 124 -17.93 3.83 9.44
N GLU A 125 -18.81 4.75 9.02
CA GLU A 125 -19.69 4.56 7.88
C GLU A 125 -18.89 4.46 6.58
N ASP A 126 -17.91 5.35 6.38
CA ASP A 126 -16.99 5.30 5.24
C ASP A 126 -16.20 3.98 5.20
N GLU A 127 -15.68 3.53 6.34
CA GLU A 127 -14.97 2.25 6.47
C GLU A 127 -15.88 1.06 6.13
N ARG A 128 -17.12 1.06 6.62
CA ARG A 128 -18.12 0.01 6.29
C ARG A 128 -18.47 0.01 4.81
N TYR A 129 -18.66 1.18 4.22
CA TYR A 129 -18.95 1.32 2.81
C TYR A 129 -17.80 0.78 1.96
N ALA A 130 -16.56 1.14 2.27
CA ALA A 130 -15.38 0.66 1.58
C ALA A 130 -15.26 -0.88 1.66
N LEU A 131 -15.46 -1.48 2.84
CA LEU A 131 -15.45 -2.93 3.02
C LEU A 131 -16.56 -3.61 2.19
N LYS A 132 -17.76 -3.05 2.17
CA LYS A 132 -18.88 -3.58 1.39
C LYS A 132 -18.56 -3.62 -0.10
N ILE A 133 -18.02 -2.53 -0.65
CA ILE A 133 -17.61 -2.46 -2.05
C ILE A 133 -16.49 -3.45 -2.36
N MET A 134 -15.51 -3.57 -1.47
CA MET A 134 -14.41 -4.52 -1.63
C MET A 134 -14.91 -5.98 -1.66
N MET A 135 -15.85 -6.34 -0.77
CA MET A 135 -16.48 -7.66 -0.78
C MET A 135 -17.26 -7.93 -2.07
N GLU A 136 -17.98 -6.93 -2.59
CA GLU A 136 -18.73 -7.04 -3.84
C GLU A 136 -17.80 -7.26 -5.05
N ILE A 137 -16.66 -6.57 -5.09
CA ILE A 137 -15.63 -6.79 -6.12
C ILE A 137 -15.07 -8.21 -6.00
N GLU A 138 -14.67 -8.64 -4.80
CA GLU A 138 -14.10 -9.97 -4.59
C GLU A 138 -15.09 -11.09 -4.93
N GLU A 139 -16.38 -10.92 -4.60
CA GLU A 139 -17.43 -11.88 -4.93
C GLU A 139 -17.61 -12.00 -6.45
N ASN A 140 -17.60 -10.88 -7.17
CA ASN A 140 -17.69 -10.87 -8.63
C ASN A 140 -16.46 -11.51 -9.29
N GLU A 141 -15.27 -11.31 -8.72
CA GLU A 141 -14.05 -12.00 -9.18
C GLU A 141 -14.10 -13.50 -8.93
N ARG A 142 -14.55 -13.93 -7.73
CA ARG A 142 -14.72 -15.34 -7.40
C ARG A 142 -15.71 -16.03 -8.35
N LYS A 143 -16.86 -15.40 -8.63
CA LYS A 143 -17.83 -15.91 -9.61
C LYS A 143 -17.23 -16.07 -11.00
N LYS A 144 -16.50 -15.06 -11.50
CA LYS A 144 -15.81 -15.16 -12.80
C LYS A 144 -14.82 -16.33 -12.85
N ILE A 145 -14.05 -16.55 -11.79
CA ILE A 145 -13.10 -17.67 -11.72
C ILE A 145 -13.82 -19.01 -11.69
N GLU A 146 -14.92 -19.11 -10.95
CA GLU A 146 -15.74 -20.32 -10.88
C GLU A 146 -16.36 -20.65 -12.24
N ASP A 147 -16.94 -19.67 -12.93
CA ASP A 147 -17.49 -19.82 -14.28
C ASP A 147 -16.41 -20.28 -15.28
N LEU A 148 -15.21 -19.70 -15.20
CA LEU A 148 -14.07 -20.12 -16.02
C LEU A 148 -13.66 -21.57 -15.73
N LYS A 149 -13.57 -21.94 -14.45
CA LYS A 149 -13.22 -23.32 -14.04
C LYS A 149 -14.27 -24.31 -14.54
N GLU A 150 -15.55 -23.99 -14.40
CA GLU A 150 -16.63 -24.89 -14.83
C GLU A 150 -16.69 -25.02 -16.36
N ASN A 151 -16.44 -23.93 -17.09
CA ASN A 151 -16.33 -23.99 -18.54
C ASN A 151 -15.15 -24.85 -19.02
N GLU A 152 -13.97 -24.72 -18.40
CA GLU A 152 -12.81 -25.56 -18.72
C GLU A 152 -13.04 -27.02 -18.33
N ARG A 153 -13.67 -27.28 -17.18
CA ARG A 153 -14.11 -28.64 -16.80
C ARG A 153 -15.07 -29.23 -17.83
N GLY A 154 -16.05 -28.44 -18.27
CA GLY A 154 -17.02 -28.84 -19.29
C GLY A 154 -16.40 -29.11 -20.67
N LYS A 155 -15.37 -28.35 -21.06
CA LYS A 155 -14.60 -28.65 -22.28
C LYS A 155 -13.82 -29.96 -22.14
N ALA A 156 -13.11 -30.14 -21.03
CA ALA A 156 -12.31 -31.35 -20.78
C ALA A 156 -13.19 -32.62 -20.73
N THR A 157 -14.39 -32.55 -20.14
CA THR A 157 -15.32 -33.69 -20.13
C THR A 157 -15.82 -34.02 -21.53
N ARG A 158 -16.20 -33.02 -22.33
CA ARG A 158 -16.61 -33.22 -23.73
C ARG A 158 -15.48 -33.79 -24.59
N GLU A 159 -14.25 -33.31 -24.41
CA GLU A 159 -13.07 -33.84 -25.10
C GLU A 159 -12.80 -35.31 -24.73
N LEU A 160 -12.93 -35.67 -23.44
CA LEU A 160 -12.81 -37.05 -23.00
C LEU A 160 -13.91 -37.96 -23.57
N GLU A 161 -15.14 -37.47 -23.63
CA GLU A 161 -16.26 -38.20 -24.25
C GLU A 161 -16.04 -38.41 -25.75
N ALA A 162 -15.66 -37.35 -26.48
CA ALA A 162 -15.35 -37.42 -27.90
C ALA A 162 -14.18 -38.38 -28.18
N TRP A 163 -13.13 -38.35 -27.36
CA TRP A 163 -12.01 -39.29 -27.47
C TRP A 163 -12.44 -40.74 -27.24
N LYS A 164 -13.30 -41.00 -26.23
CA LYS A 164 -13.86 -42.35 -26.00
C LYS A 164 -14.69 -42.84 -27.18
N GLU A 165 -15.48 -41.96 -27.80
CA GLU A 165 -16.28 -42.30 -28.97
C GLU A 165 -15.42 -42.57 -30.20
N GLN A 166 -14.38 -41.76 -30.43
CA GLN A 166 -13.41 -41.99 -31.49
C GLN A 166 -12.68 -43.32 -31.33
N GLN A 167 -12.33 -43.72 -30.10
CA GLN A 167 -11.75 -45.03 -29.81
C GLN A 167 -12.71 -46.19 -30.15
N LYS A 168 -13.98 -46.08 -29.77
CA LYS A 168 -15.01 -47.07 -30.12
C LYS A 168 -15.19 -47.20 -31.64
N ASN A 169 -15.27 -46.06 -32.34
CA ASN A 169 -15.42 -46.04 -33.78
C ASN A 169 -14.17 -46.61 -34.49
N SER A 170 -12.97 -46.26 -34.01
CA SER A 170 -11.71 -46.80 -34.55
C SER A 170 -11.64 -48.33 -34.36
N ALA A 171 -12.03 -48.84 -33.20
CA ALA A 171 -12.09 -50.28 -32.94
C ALA A 171 -13.14 -50.98 -33.83
N ALA A 172 -14.31 -50.37 -34.02
CA ALA A 172 -15.35 -50.90 -34.91
C ALA A 172 -14.90 -50.91 -36.39
N ASP A 173 -14.20 -49.86 -36.83
CA ASP A 173 -13.62 -49.77 -38.18
C ASP A 173 -12.50 -50.78 -38.39
N GLU A 174 -11.61 -50.97 -37.41
CA GLU A 174 -10.58 -52.02 -37.44
C GLU A 174 -11.20 -53.42 -37.55
N GLU A 175 -12.25 -53.72 -36.77
CA GLU A 175 -12.99 -54.97 -36.89
C GLU A 175 -13.63 -55.13 -38.28
N LYS A 176 -14.19 -54.06 -38.84
CA LYS A 176 -14.81 -54.06 -40.16
C LYS A 176 -13.76 -54.33 -41.26
N ILE A 177 -12.61 -53.68 -41.19
CA ILE A 177 -11.46 -53.90 -42.08
C ILE A 177 -10.97 -55.35 -41.96
N GLN A 178 -10.84 -55.89 -40.74
CA GLN A 178 -10.46 -57.29 -40.53
C GLN A 178 -11.46 -58.28 -41.14
N ARG A 179 -12.77 -58.00 -41.02
CA ARG A 179 -13.83 -58.81 -41.64
C ARG A 179 -13.76 -58.74 -43.17
N GLU A 180 -13.57 -57.55 -43.74
CA GLU A 180 -13.45 -57.37 -45.20
C GLU A 180 -12.20 -58.04 -45.77
N VAL A 181 -11.06 -57.95 -45.07
CA VAL A 181 -9.81 -58.63 -45.46
C VAL A 181 -9.99 -60.16 -45.41
N LYS A 182 -10.62 -60.70 -44.36
CA LYS A 182 -10.96 -62.13 -44.26
C LYS A 182 -11.87 -62.57 -45.42
N MET A 183 -12.90 -61.80 -45.73
CA MET A 183 -13.80 -62.07 -46.86
C MET A 183 -13.06 -62.02 -48.21
N CYS A 184 -12.14 -61.09 -48.40
CA CYS A 184 -11.31 -61.00 -49.61
C CYS A 184 -10.36 -62.20 -49.75
N GLN A 185 -9.76 -62.65 -48.64
CA GLN A 185 -8.92 -63.84 -48.61
C GLN A 185 -9.70 -65.11 -48.95
N GLN A 186 -10.89 -65.28 -48.38
CA GLN A 186 -11.78 -66.40 -48.70
C GLN A 186 -12.21 -66.40 -50.17
N LYS A 187 -12.58 -65.24 -50.73
CA LYS A 187 -12.88 -65.10 -52.17
C LYS A 187 -11.69 -65.48 -53.06
N LYS A 188 -10.47 -65.06 -52.71
CA LYS A 188 -9.23 -65.45 -53.42
C LYS A 188 -8.95 -66.95 -53.32
N GLN A 189 -9.30 -67.59 -52.21
CA GLN A 189 -9.15 -69.04 -52.01
C GLN A 189 -10.14 -69.82 -52.90
N ILE A 190 -11.42 -69.41 -52.91
CA ILE A 190 -12.44 -69.96 -53.80
C ILE A 190 -12.08 -69.74 -55.28
N GLU A 191 -11.52 -68.57 -55.63
CA GLU A 191 -11.08 -68.29 -57.00
C GLU A 191 -9.86 -69.15 -57.40
N LYS A 192 -8.92 -69.40 -56.48
CA LYS A 192 -7.80 -70.34 -56.70
C LYS A 192 -8.28 -71.79 -56.85
N GLU A 193 -9.30 -72.20 -56.11
CA GLU A 193 -9.92 -73.53 -56.25
C GLU A 193 -10.71 -73.66 -57.58
N ARG A 194 -11.40 -72.59 -58.01
CA ARG A 194 -12.05 -72.51 -59.33
C ARG A 194 -11.04 -72.46 -60.50
N LYS A 195 -9.85 -71.89 -60.31
CA LYS A 195 -8.74 -71.95 -61.28
C LYS A 195 -8.04 -73.30 -61.29
N LYS A 196 -8.06 -74.08 -60.19
CA LYS A 196 -7.56 -75.47 -60.18
C LYS A 196 -8.49 -76.46 -60.89
N SER A 197 -9.78 -76.13 -61.08
CA SER A 197 -10.72 -76.97 -61.86
C SER A 197 -10.81 -76.60 -63.35
N LYS A 198 -10.14 -75.53 -63.78
CA LYS A 198 -9.95 -75.15 -65.18
C LYS A 198 -8.47 -74.86 -65.43
N ASP A 199 -7.67 -75.92 -65.60
CA ASP A 199 -6.53 -75.97 -66.53
C ASP A 199 -5.75 -77.28 -66.34
N LYS A 200 -6.11 -78.29 -67.14
CA LYS A 200 -5.19 -79.31 -67.63
C LYS A 200 -4.97 -79.01 -69.12
N LYS A 201 -3.87 -78.33 -69.49
CA LYS A 201 -3.01 -78.60 -70.67
C LYS A 201 -1.93 -77.53 -70.91
N ALA A 202 -0.76 -78.01 -71.34
CA ALA A 202 0.43 -77.36 -71.95
C ALA A 202 1.31 -76.48 -71.02
N ILE A 203 2.55 -76.86 -70.62
CA ILE A 203 3.87 -76.89 -71.32
C ILE A 203 4.21 -75.49 -71.89
N CYS A 204 5.31 -74.77 -71.56
CA CYS A 204 6.73 -75.06 -71.86
C CYS A 204 7.75 -74.21 -71.04
N HIS A 205 8.97 -74.76 -70.96
CA HIS A 205 10.30 -74.19 -70.65
C HIS A 205 10.60 -72.69 -70.84
N ILE A 206 11.51 -72.14 -70.02
CA ILE A 206 12.88 -71.70 -70.41
C ILE A 206 13.72 -71.27 -69.17
N LYS A 207 15.04 -71.41 -69.34
CA LYS A 207 16.17 -71.42 -68.40
C LYS A 207 16.56 -70.07 -67.77
N SER A 208 17.13 -70.16 -66.55
CA SER A 208 18.47 -69.70 -66.11
C SER A 208 18.99 -68.30 -66.50
N MET A 209 19.38 -67.47 -65.52
CA MET A 209 20.77 -67.24 -65.07
C MET A 209 20.91 -65.95 -64.24
N LYS A 210 21.77 -66.01 -63.22
CA LYS A 210 22.33 -64.87 -62.46
C LYS A 210 23.36 -64.13 -63.31
N SER A 211 23.54 -62.82 -63.09
CA SER A 211 24.85 -62.18 -63.24
C SER A 211 24.99 -60.97 -62.31
N LYS A 212 26.21 -60.84 -61.75
CA LYS A 212 26.77 -59.66 -61.10
C LYS A 212 27.16 -58.62 -62.17
N ASN A 213 27.36 -57.36 -61.79
CA ASN A 213 28.68 -56.69 -61.86
C ASN A 213 28.66 -55.21 -61.42
N THR A 214 29.81 -54.85 -60.85
CA THR A 214 30.39 -53.54 -60.51
C THR A 214 30.99 -52.82 -61.72
N THR A 215 31.10 -51.48 -61.72
CA THR A 215 32.31 -50.62 -61.99
C THR A 215 31.89 -49.14 -62.23
N LYS A 216 32.47 -48.16 -61.51
CA LYS A 216 33.61 -47.24 -61.83
C LYS A 216 33.34 -46.26 -62.99
N GLY A 217 33.60 -44.97 -62.72
CA GLY A 217 33.23 -43.83 -63.58
C GLY A 217 34.24 -43.46 -64.67
N ASN A 218 34.01 -42.31 -65.31
CA ASN A 218 35.07 -41.48 -65.89
C ASN A 218 34.59 -40.07 -66.31
N SER A 219 35.60 -39.20 -66.32
CA SER A 219 35.68 -37.78 -66.67
C SER A 219 35.37 -37.47 -68.14
N ALA A 220 34.90 -36.25 -68.42
CA ALA A 220 35.13 -35.55 -69.68
C ALA A 220 35.21 -34.02 -69.45
N ARG A 221 36.34 -33.42 -69.85
CA ARG A 221 36.54 -31.97 -70.03
C ARG A 221 35.99 -31.55 -71.40
N THR A 222 35.48 -30.32 -71.46
CA THR A 222 35.26 -29.49 -72.67
C THR A 222 35.74 -28.09 -72.24
N ILE A 223 36.87 -27.53 -72.67
CA ILE A 223 37.25 -27.02 -74.02
C ILE A 223 36.16 -26.12 -74.59
N PHE A 224 35.81 -25.03 -73.91
CA PHE A 224 35.45 -23.73 -74.50
C PHE A 224 35.56 -22.68 -73.40
N SER A 225 36.56 -21.81 -73.55
CA SER A 225 36.79 -20.63 -72.74
C SER A 225 36.30 -19.42 -73.53
N GLU A 226 35.37 -18.65 -72.99
CA GLU A 226 35.28 -17.24 -73.33
C GLU A 226 34.78 -16.45 -72.12
N THR A 227 35.59 -15.45 -71.78
CA THR A 227 35.58 -14.67 -70.56
C THR A 227 34.43 -13.66 -70.56
N LEU A 228 33.51 -13.79 -69.61
CA LEU A 228 32.79 -12.64 -69.06
C LEU A 228 33.20 -12.52 -67.60
N LYS A 229 33.83 -11.40 -67.27
CA LYS A 229 34.12 -11.00 -65.90
C LYS A 229 32.79 -10.64 -65.26
N ASP A 230 32.14 -11.63 -64.66
CA ASP A 230 31.09 -11.37 -63.67
C ASP A 230 31.78 -11.05 -62.35
N ASP A 231 31.45 -9.89 -61.81
CA ASP A 231 31.93 -9.38 -60.54
C ASP A 231 31.78 -10.46 -59.45
N CYS A 232 32.92 -10.85 -58.86
CA CYS A 232 32.99 -11.87 -57.84
C CYS A 232 32.29 -11.36 -56.57
N VAL A 233 30.98 -11.58 -56.43
CA VAL A 233 30.30 -11.41 -55.15
C VAL A 233 30.83 -12.51 -54.23
N PRO A 234 31.41 -12.18 -53.06
CA PRO A 234 31.96 -13.20 -52.17
C PRO A 234 30.86 -14.17 -51.73
N ALA A 235 31.21 -15.45 -51.63
CA ALA A 235 30.27 -16.50 -51.25
C ALA A 235 29.53 -16.14 -49.94
N PRO A 236 28.20 -16.37 -49.84
CA PRO A 236 27.45 -16.10 -48.63
C PRO A 236 28.08 -16.83 -47.44
N ARG A 237 28.31 -16.10 -46.34
CA ARG A 237 28.86 -16.70 -45.10
C ARG A 237 27.95 -17.83 -44.63
N SER A 238 28.54 -18.93 -44.16
CA SER A 238 27.79 -20.06 -43.62
C SER A 238 26.94 -19.65 -42.41
N ILE A 239 25.74 -20.22 -42.30
CA ILE A 239 24.80 -19.95 -41.21
C ILE A 239 25.38 -20.51 -39.92
N GLY A 240 25.81 -19.64 -39.01
CA GLY A 240 26.19 -19.97 -37.64
C GLY A 240 25.05 -19.66 -36.69
N ASN A 241 24.59 -20.67 -35.93
CA ASN A 241 23.58 -20.46 -34.90
C ASN A 241 24.27 -19.99 -33.60
N ILE A 242 24.19 -18.70 -33.31
CA ILE A 242 24.73 -18.12 -32.08
C ILE A 242 23.68 -18.32 -30.98
N LYS A 243 23.98 -19.18 -30.00
CA LYS A 243 23.17 -19.27 -28.79
C LYS A 243 23.42 -18.04 -27.93
N ILE A 244 22.54 -17.04 -28.09
CA ILE A 244 22.52 -15.86 -27.23
C ILE A 244 21.73 -16.23 -25.98
N GLN A 245 22.40 -16.29 -24.84
CA GLN A 245 21.74 -16.36 -23.53
C GLN A 245 21.64 -14.95 -22.99
N PHE A 246 20.42 -14.42 -22.92
CA PHE A 246 20.17 -13.14 -22.27
C PHE A 246 20.15 -13.35 -20.76
N THR A 247 20.86 -12.49 -20.03
CA THR A 247 20.75 -12.44 -18.57
C THR A 247 19.32 -12.00 -18.23
N PRO A 248 18.54 -12.79 -17.48
CA PRO A 248 17.17 -12.43 -17.12
C PRO A 248 17.22 -11.17 -16.25
N ARG A 249 16.67 -10.06 -16.76
CA ARG A 249 16.62 -8.79 -16.05
C ARG A 249 15.25 -8.61 -15.40
N VAL A 250 15.26 -8.17 -14.14
CA VAL A 250 14.07 -7.98 -13.30
C VAL A 250 13.31 -6.69 -13.67
N PHE A 251 13.98 -5.74 -14.33
CA PHE A 251 13.42 -4.44 -14.70
C PHE A 251 13.20 -4.29 -16.22
N PRO A 252 12.07 -3.69 -16.64
CA PRO A 252 11.71 -3.52 -18.05
C PRO A 252 12.45 -2.38 -18.78
N THR A 253 13.09 -1.44 -18.07
CA THR A 253 13.81 -0.30 -18.66
C THR A 253 15.06 -0.77 -19.41
N ALA A 254 15.47 -0.18 -20.53
CA ALA A 254 16.69 -0.58 -21.24
C ALA A 254 17.98 -0.13 -20.50
N LEU A 255 19.11 -0.87 -20.66
CA LEU A 255 20.36 -0.63 -19.91
C LEU A 255 20.94 0.78 -20.11
N ARG A 256 20.70 1.39 -21.28
CA ARG A 256 21.16 2.75 -21.64
C ARG A 256 20.57 3.84 -20.73
N GLU A 257 19.42 3.59 -20.12
CA GLU A 257 18.70 4.53 -19.23
C GLU A 257 18.77 4.11 -17.75
N SER A 258 19.53 3.05 -17.44
CA SER A 258 19.56 2.44 -16.12
C SER A 258 20.50 3.20 -15.17
N GLN A 259 19.95 3.66 -14.06
CA GLN A 259 20.74 4.05 -12.89
C GLN A 259 21.07 2.79 -12.08
N VAL A 260 22.10 2.06 -12.50
CA VAL A 260 22.49 0.76 -11.92
C VAL A 260 22.64 0.82 -10.40
N ALA A 261 23.19 1.92 -9.86
CA ALA A 261 23.35 2.10 -8.42
C ALA A 261 21.99 2.19 -7.66
N GLU A 262 21.00 2.86 -8.24
CA GLU A 262 19.66 2.96 -7.63
C GLU A 262 18.90 1.63 -7.71
N GLU A 263 19.08 0.88 -8.80
CA GLU A 263 18.50 -0.45 -8.97
C GLU A 263 19.13 -1.47 -7.99
N GLU A 264 20.44 -1.44 -7.80
CA GLU A 264 21.14 -2.26 -6.80
C GLU A 264 20.70 -1.91 -5.38
N GLU A 265 20.58 -0.62 -5.05
CA GLU A 265 20.03 -0.19 -3.76
C GLU A 265 18.59 -0.68 -3.54
N TRP A 266 17.76 -0.65 -4.59
CA TRP A 266 16.39 -1.15 -4.53
C TRP A 266 16.37 -2.66 -4.28
N LEU A 267 17.20 -3.43 -5.00
CA LEU A 267 17.32 -4.89 -4.81
C LEU A 267 17.86 -5.23 -3.43
N GLN A 268 18.83 -4.48 -2.92
CA GLN A 268 19.35 -4.64 -1.57
C GLN A 268 18.29 -4.31 -0.51
N LYS A 269 17.52 -3.23 -0.68
CA LYS A 269 16.40 -2.90 0.23
C LYS A 269 15.33 -3.99 0.22
N GLN A 270 15.01 -4.55 -0.93
CA GLN A 270 14.03 -5.62 -1.06
C GLN A 270 14.55 -6.93 -0.46
N ALA A 271 15.83 -7.26 -0.66
CA ALA A 271 16.48 -8.44 -0.08
C ALA A 271 16.65 -8.29 1.44
N GLU A 272 16.99 -7.11 1.95
CA GLU A 272 17.06 -6.80 3.38
C GLU A 272 15.68 -6.93 4.02
N ALA A 273 14.63 -6.39 3.40
CA ALA A 273 13.26 -6.57 3.87
C ALA A 273 12.84 -8.05 3.89
N ARG A 274 13.20 -8.83 2.87
CA ARG A 274 12.97 -10.28 2.82
C ARG A 274 13.78 -11.02 3.87
N ARG A 275 15.04 -10.63 4.13
CA ARG A 275 15.86 -11.20 5.19
C ARG A 275 15.30 -10.89 6.58
N ILE A 276 14.82 -9.68 6.82
CA ILE A 276 14.14 -9.32 8.08
C ILE A 276 12.86 -10.15 8.26
N MET A 277 12.16 -10.46 7.17
CA MET A 277 10.97 -11.34 7.20
C MET A 277 11.32 -12.83 7.36
N ASN A 278 12.45 -13.28 6.82
CA ASN A 278 12.90 -14.69 6.80
C ASN A 278 13.94 -15.04 7.89
N GLU A 279 14.48 -14.09 8.65
CA GLU A 279 15.31 -14.37 9.81
C GLU A 279 14.39 -14.95 10.90
N ASP A 280 14.25 -16.28 10.86
CA ASP A 280 13.58 -17.12 11.83
C ASP A 280 14.11 -16.82 13.23
N ILE A 281 13.38 -15.98 13.96
CA ILE A 281 13.46 -15.89 15.42
C ILE A 281 12.24 -16.65 15.94
N PRO A 282 12.41 -17.87 16.47
CA PRO A 282 11.29 -18.70 16.98
C PRO A 282 10.39 -17.99 18.00
N GLU A 283 10.91 -16.97 18.71
CA GLU A 283 10.19 -16.15 19.68
C GLU A 283 9.22 -15.12 19.06
N LEU A 284 9.28 -14.89 17.73
CA LEU A 284 8.44 -13.93 17.01
C LEU A 284 7.24 -14.55 16.27
N HIS A 285 7.18 -15.88 16.13
CA HIS A 285 6.11 -16.58 15.41
C HIS A 285 4.79 -16.59 16.19
N ASP A 286 4.84 -16.46 17.53
CA ASP A 286 3.65 -16.44 18.41
C ASP A 286 3.06 -15.03 18.64
N LEU A 287 3.68 -13.99 18.09
CA LEU A 287 3.27 -12.60 18.27
C LEU A 287 2.37 -12.15 17.09
N LYS A 288 1.24 -11.52 17.39
CA LYS A 288 0.28 -11.03 16.37
C LYS A 288 0.92 -9.98 15.46
N GLU A 289 0.42 -9.79 14.24
CA GLU A 289 0.96 -8.80 13.28
C GLU A 289 1.07 -7.38 13.84
N GLU A 290 0.19 -7.01 14.77
CA GLU A 290 0.19 -5.74 15.50
C GLU A 290 1.41 -5.58 16.43
N GLU A 291 1.95 -6.69 16.95
CA GLU A 291 3.12 -6.73 17.84
C GLU A 291 4.45 -6.62 17.07
N LYS A 292 4.41 -6.66 15.73
CA LYS A 292 5.58 -6.40 14.87
C LYS A 292 5.86 -4.90 14.65
N ASN A 293 5.02 -4.01 15.16
CA ASN A 293 5.29 -2.57 15.09
C ASN A 293 6.25 -2.13 16.23
N PRO A 294 7.41 -1.50 15.92
CA PRO A 294 8.36 -1.06 16.93
C PRO A 294 7.78 -0.03 17.92
N GLU A 295 6.81 0.79 17.49
CA GLU A 295 6.16 1.77 18.38
C GLU A 295 5.22 1.10 19.38
N TRP A 296 4.52 0.04 18.96
CA TRP A 296 3.66 -0.74 19.85
C TRP A 296 4.47 -1.44 20.94
N LEU A 297 5.60 -2.05 20.58
CA LEU A 297 6.51 -2.67 21.56
C LEU A 297 7.14 -1.64 22.51
N LYS A 298 7.42 -0.43 22.01
CA LYS A 298 7.86 0.69 22.87
C LYS A 298 6.82 1.02 23.93
N ASP A 299 5.55 1.15 23.53
CA ASP A 299 4.46 1.46 24.46
C ASP A 299 4.17 0.31 25.43
N LYS A 300 4.27 -0.95 24.98
CA LYS A 300 4.20 -2.13 25.85
C LYS A 300 5.33 -2.10 26.89
N GLY A 301 6.55 -1.79 26.46
CA GLY A 301 7.70 -1.59 27.35
C GLY A 301 7.46 -0.46 28.36
N ASN A 302 6.91 0.67 27.94
CA ASN A 302 6.60 1.82 28.82
C ASN A 302 5.55 1.43 29.88
N LYS A 303 4.52 0.68 29.50
CA LYS A 303 3.51 0.17 30.45
C LYS A 303 4.12 -0.79 31.47
N LEU A 304 5.02 -1.68 31.05
CA LEU A 304 5.72 -2.60 31.95
C LEU A 304 6.68 -1.85 32.89
N PHE A 305 7.35 -0.81 32.39
CA PHE A 305 8.20 0.06 33.19
C PHE A 305 7.41 0.80 34.28
N GLY A 306 6.22 1.31 33.93
CA GLY A 306 5.31 1.94 34.90
C GLY A 306 4.77 0.98 35.97
N ARG A 307 4.76 -0.33 35.69
CA ARG A 307 4.43 -1.40 36.66
C ARG A 307 5.65 -1.90 37.44
N GLU A 308 6.79 -1.22 37.33
CA GLU A 308 8.08 -1.58 37.94
C GLU A 308 8.64 -2.96 37.54
N ASN A 309 8.08 -3.59 36.50
CA ASN A 309 8.60 -4.84 35.97
C ASN A 309 9.67 -4.55 34.90
N TYR A 310 10.88 -4.26 35.38
CA TYR A 310 11.99 -3.87 34.51
C TYR A 310 12.52 -5.00 33.63
N LEU A 311 12.48 -6.26 34.10
CA LEU A 311 12.97 -7.41 33.33
C LEU A 311 12.07 -7.71 32.11
N ALA A 312 10.76 -7.70 32.30
CA ALA A 312 9.82 -7.86 31.20
C ALA A 312 9.90 -6.67 30.21
N ALA A 313 10.09 -5.44 30.71
CA ALA A 313 10.28 -4.27 29.88
C ALA A 313 11.55 -4.38 29.01
N ILE A 314 12.66 -4.90 29.56
CA ILE A 314 13.89 -5.15 28.79
C ILE A 314 13.64 -6.13 27.65
N ASN A 315 12.88 -7.21 27.87
CA ASN A 315 12.54 -8.16 26.81
C ASN A 315 11.70 -7.50 25.70
N ALA A 316 10.70 -6.69 26.06
CA ALA A 316 9.91 -5.94 25.08
C ALA A 316 10.78 -4.97 24.25
N TYR A 317 11.69 -4.24 24.88
CA TYR A 317 12.63 -3.36 24.17
C TYR A 317 13.66 -4.13 23.33
N ASN A 318 14.10 -5.30 23.77
CA ASN A 318 14.99 -6.16 22.97
C ASN A 318 14.32 -6.57 21.66
N LEU A 319 13.05 -6.98 21.71
CA LEU A 319 12.27 -7.30 20.52
C LEU A 319 12.11 -6.06 19.62
N ALA A 320 11.80 -4.90 20.20
CA ALA A 320 11.68 -3.65 19.44
C ALA A 320 12.98 -3.26 18.73
N ILE A 321 14.13 -3.47 19.39
CA ILE A 321 15.47 -3.18 18.85
C ILE A 321 15.83 -4.16 17.71
N ARG A 322 15.44 -5.44 17.83
CA ARG A 322 15.63 -6.43 16.76
C ARG A 322 14.88 -6.03 15.50
N LEU A 323 13.65 -5.52 15.64
CA LEU A 323 12.84 -5.04 14.52
C LEU A 323 13.37 -3.72 13.93
N ASN A 324 13.71 -2.73 14.78
CA ASN A 324 14.24 -1.46 14.31
C ASN A 324 15.39 -0.96 15.19
N ASN A 325 16.61 -1.18 14.72
CA ASN A 325 17.83 -0.77 15.41
C ASN A 325 18.20 0.72 15.23
N LYS A 326 17.42 1.50 14.45
CA LYS A 326 17.72 2.90 14.11
C LYS A 326 17.10 3.91 15.08
N ILE A 327 16.15 3.49 15.92
CA ILE A 327 15.44 4.38 16.86
C ILE A 327 16.24 4.53 18.16
N PRO A 328 16.76 5.73 18.49
CA PRO A 328 17.55 5.93 19.72
C PRO A 328 16.73 5.77 20.99
N SER A 329 15.44 6.13 20.96
CA SER A 329 14.55 6.10 22.12
C SER A 329 14.40 4.70 22.74
N LEU A 330 14.44 3.64 21.92
CA LEU A 330 14.33 2.26 22.39
C LEU A 330 15.52 1.87 23.27
N TYR A 331 16.74 2.23 22.85
CA TYR A 331 17.95 1.99 23.60
C TYR A 331 18.00 2.82 24.89
N LEU A 332 17.53 4.07 24.86
CA LEU A 332 17.46 4.91 26.06
C LEU A 332 16.49 4.33 27.10
N ASN A 333 15.33 3.86 26.66
CA ASN A 333 14.35 3.23 27.55
C ASN A 333 14.87 1.91 28.13
N ARG A 334 15.58 1.10 27.34
CA ARG A 334 16.27 -0.10 27.83
C ARG A 334 17.38 0.24 28.84
N ALA A 335 18.17 1.29 28.56
CA ALA A 335 19.20 1.80 29.46
C ALA A 335 18.62 2.27 30.80
N ALA A 336 17.44 2.90 30.79
CA ALA A 336 16.71 3.30 31.99
C ALA A 336 16.27 2.08 32.82
N CYS A 337 15.81 1.00 32.16
CA CYS A 337 15.50 -0.27 32.85
C CYS A 337 16.75 -0.88 33.49
N HIS A 338 17.88 -0.91 32.78
CA HIS A 338 19.15 -1.39 33.32
C HIS A 338 19.67 -0.54 34.48
N LEU A 339 19.46 0.77 34.43
CA LEU A 339 19.82 1.69 35.52
C LEU A 339 19.02 1.38 36.78
N LYS A 340 17.71 1.12 36.66
CA LYS A 340 16.85 0.69 37.78
C LYS A 340 17.26 -0.65 38.36
N LEU A 341 17.76 -1.57 37.53
CA LEU A 341 18.33 -2.86 37.95
C LEU A 341 19.80 -2.78 38.40
N LYS A 342 20.41 -1.58 38.48
CA LYS A 342 21.82 -1.34 38.85
C LYS A 342 22.85 -2.02 37.93
N ASN A 343 22.45 -2.37 36.71
CA ASN A 343 23.34 -2.96 35.70
C ASN A 343 24.08 -1.87 34.90
N LEU A 344 25.06 -1.22 35.55
CA LEU A 344 25.77 -0.05 34.99
C LEU A 344 26.49 -0.33 33.68
N HIS A 345 27.11 -1.51 33.52
CA HIS A 345 27.83 -1.88 32.29
C HIS A 345 26.93 -1.86 31.06
N LYS A 346 25.74 -2.47 31.14
CA LYS A 346 24.78 -2.51 30.03
C LYS A 346 24.18 -1.13 29.72
N THR A 347 23.95 -0.32 30.76
CA THR A 347 23.51 1.07 30.60
C THR A 347 24.53 1.91 29.82
N ILE A 348 25.82 1.74 30.09
CA ILE A 348 26.90 2.44 29.37
C ILE A 348 26.95 2.01 27.91
N GLU A 349 26.81 0.71 27.63
CA GLU A 349 26.79 0.19 26.27
C GLU A 349 25.63 0.79 25.45
N ASP A 350 24.42 0.78 26.02
CA ASP A 350 23.23 1.33 25.37
C ASP A 350 23.35 2.84 25.14
N SER A 351 23.84 3.57 26.14
CA SER A 351 24.06 5.02 26.03
C SER A 351 25.10 5.36 24.97
N SER A 352 26.16 4.55 24.87
CA SER A 352 27.19 4.70 23.83
C SER A 352 26.64 4.43 22.43
N LYS A 353 25.73 3.46 22.30
CA LYS A 353 25.06 3.13 21.05
C LYS A 353 24.09 4.23 20.62
N VAL A 354 23.32 4.79 21.56
CA VAL A 354 22.47 5.98 21.34
C VAL A 354 23.29 7.14 20.82
N TYR A 355 24.42 7.45 21.47
CA TYR A 355 25.31 8.52 21.03
C TYR A 355 25.81 8.30 19.60
N ARG A 356 26.21 7.08 19.23
CA ARG A 356 26.65 6.75 17.87
C ARG A 356 25.54 6.94 16.83
N ILE A 357 24.31 6.53 17.14
CA ILE A 357 23.14 6.69 16.26
C ILE A 357 22.78 8.17 16.10
N MET A 358 22.70 8.91 17.21
CA MET A 358 22.40 10.36 17.19
C MET A 358 23.47 11.13 16.44
N LYS A 359 24.76 10.85 16.67
CA LYS A 359 25.88 11.47 15.95
C LYS A 359 25.80 11.22 14.44
N ARG A 360 25.38 10.02 14.01
CA ARG A 360 25.13 9.71 12.60
C ARG A 360 23.92 10.47 12.05
N HIS A 361 22.84 10.60 12.83
CA HIS A 361 21.66 11.37 12.44
C HIS A 361 21.98 12.86 12.28
N LEU A 362 22.74 13.45 13.22
CA LEU A 362 23.22 14.83 13.20
C LEU A 362 24.10 15.13 11.98
N ARG A 363 24.95 14.17 11.57
CA ARG A 363 25.75 14.30 10.32
C ARG A 363 24.89 14.25 9.06
N SER A 364 23.75 13.56 9.10
CA SER A 364 22.85 13.40 7.96
C SER A 364 21.83 14.53 7.83
N THR A 365 21.38 15.11 8.93
CA THR A 365 20.55 16.32 8.92
C THR A 365 21.45 17.52 8.65
N HIS A 366 21.36 18.11 7.46
CA HIS A 366 21.97 19.41 7.17
C HIS A 366 21.71 20.38 8.33
N PRO A 367 22.73 21.15 8.77
CA PRO A 367 22.63 22.03 9.94
C PRO A 367 21.43 22.99 9.86
N THR A 368 21.02 23.39 8.66
CA THR A 368 19.82 24.19 8.38
C THR A 368 18.50 23.51 8.79
N LYS A 369 18.34 22.21 8.49
CA LYS A 369 17.14 21.44 8.89
C LYS A 369 17.09 21.20 10.40
N LEU A 370 18.25 21.06 11.03
CA LEU A 370 18.36 20.94 12.49
C LEU A 370 17.96 22.26 13.17
N TYR A 371 18.43 23.39 12.63
CA TYR A 371 18.07 24.74 13.07
C TYR A 371 16.56 25.01 12.93
N GLU A 372 15.94 24.70 11.79
CA GLU A 372 14.48 24.83 11.61
C GLU A 372 13.67 23.92 12.55
N LYS A 373 14.13 22.68 12.79
CA LYS A 373 13.45 21.76 13.74
C LYS A 373 13.60 22.24 15.18
N MET A 374 14.76 22.79 15.56
CA MET A 374 14.97 23.35 16.89
C MET A 374 14.21 24.66 17.08
N LEU A 375 14.13 25.53 16.07
CA LEU A 375 13.27 26.72 16.06
C LEU A 375 11.78 26.35 16.22
N ARG A 376 11.29 25.34 15.47
CA ARG A 376 9.89 24.87 15.63
C ARG A 376 9.62 24.22 16.99
N ARG A 377 10.62 23.58 17.60
CA ARG A 377 10.46 22.85 18.87
C ARG A 377 10.69 23.70 20.11
N PHE A 378 11.54 24.72 20.02
CA PHE A 378 11.90 25.62 21.13
C PHE A 378 11.38 27.05 20.96
N GLY A 379 10.74 27.39 19.84
CA GLY A 379 9.98 28.62 19.65
C GLY A 379 10.76 29.91 19.94
N ILE A 380 11.98 30.02 19.39
CA ILE A 380 12.74 31.28 19.37
C ILE A 380 12.37 32.06 18.11
#